data_AF-A0A7X1H0P8-F1
#
_entry.id   AF-A0A7X1H0P8-F1
#
_cell.length_a   1.000
_cell.length_b   1.000
_cell.length_c   1.000
_cell.angle_alpha   90.00
_cell.angle_beta   90.00
_cell.angle_gamma   90.00
#
_symmetry.space_group_name_H-M   'P 1'
#
loop_
_entity.id
_entity.type
_entity.pdbx_description
1 polymer ?
#
loop_
_entity_poly.entity_id
_entity_poly.type
_entity_poly.pdbx_seq_one_letter_code
_entity_poly.pdbx_strand_id
1 'polypeptide(L)'
;MDKQEKRIMDILGEECEDDCETHDENFLQYYNYLKDNITFPCLLTGIDDFPWEERYVFGGQNQKEYEKLKKINPSYTDVFEFIKFLEIDDDEAGDDDLFVKVKRVSDKKVFDLGLSWLKCTDSKSKNYQLLDDFAVWQCNY
;
A
#
# COMPACT_ATOMS: atom_id res chain seq x y z
N MET A 1 -10.71 20.91 -6.75
CA MET A 1 -10.63 19.55 -6.24
C MET A 1 -10.35 18.63 -7.39
N ASP A 2 -9.23 17.91 -7.32
CA ASP A 2 -8.92 16.88 -8.31
C ASP A 2 -9.92 15.72 -8.21
N LYS A 3 -10.06 14.92 -9.28
CA LYS A 3 -10.98 13.76 -9.25
C LYS A 3 -10.58 12.71 -8.22
N GLN A 4 -9.29 12.56 -7.92
CA GLN A 4 -8.81 11.63 -6.89
C GLN A 4 -9.13 12.12 -5.50
N GLU A 5 -8.80 13.38 -5.22
CA GLU A 5 -9.14 14.06 -3.96
C GLU A 5 -10.63 13.95 -3.65
N LYS A 6 -11.51 14.15 -4.64
CA LYS A 6 -12.94 13.96 -4.44
C LYS A 6 -13.31 12.53 -4.03
N ARG A 7 -12.68 11.50 -4.61
CA ARG A 7 -12.97 10.10 -4.26
C ARG A 7 -12.50 9.77 -2.85
N ILE A 8 -11.35 10.30 -2.44
CA ILE A 8 -10.81 10.18 -1.08
C ILE A 8 -11.78 10.81 -0.08
N MET A 9 -12.22 12.04 -0.34
CA MET A 9 -13.21 12.73 0.50
C MET A 9 -14.56 12.01 0.51
N ASP A 10 -15.03 11.47 -0.63
CA ASP A 10 -16.28 10.69 -0.69
C ASP A 10 -16.20 9.40 0.16
N ILE A 11 -14.99 8.85 0.40
CA ILE A 11 -14.77 7.68 1.28
C ILE A 11 -14.75 8.09 2.75
N LEU A 12 -14.08 9.19 3.07
CA LEU A 12 -13.94 9.73 4.44
C LEU A 12 -15.19 10.50 4.92
N GLY A 13 -16.07 10.91 4.00
CA GLY A 13 -17.33 11.57 4.35
C GLY A 13 -17.16 13.05 4.72
N GLU A 14 -18.22 13.62 5.31
CA GLU A 14 -18.32 15.06 5.60
C GLU A 14 -17.26 15.55 6.60
N GLU A 15 -16.73 14.69 7.47
CA GLU A 15 -15.71 15.05 8.47
C GLU A 15 -14.37 15.46 7.81
N CYS A 16 -14.05 14.88 6.66
CA CYS A 16 -12.89 15.26 5.83
C CYS A 16 -13.00 16.70 5.29
N GLU A 17 -14.18 17.34 5.28
CA GLU A 17 -14.28 18.74 4.84
C GLU A 17 -13.48 19.68 5.76
N ASP A 18 -13.35 19.32 7.04
CA ASP A 18 -12.61 20.08 8.06
C ASP A 18 -11.21 19.50 8.32
N ASP A 19 -11.07 18.17 8.39
CA ASP A 19 -9.81 17.48 8.68
C ASP A 19 -9.70 16.11 7.96
N CYS A 20 -8.83 16.03 6.95
CA CYS A 20 -8.57 14.80 6.18
C CYS A 20 -7.29 14.08 6.61
N GLU A 21 -6.66 14.49 7.72
CA GLU A 21 -5.39 13.90 8.19
C GLU A 21 -5.56 12.41 8.53
N THR A 22 -4.44 11.68 8.53
CA THR A 22 -4.37 10.22 8.74
C THR A 22 -4.53 9.79 10.20
N HIS A 23 -5.34 10.51 10.99
CA HIS A 23 -5.66 10.14 12.37
C HIS A 23 -6.57 8.90 12.43
N ASP A 24 -6.64 8.30 13.62
CA ASP A 24 -7.21 6.98 13.89
C ASP A 24 -8.63 6.80 13.30
N GLU A 25 -9.51 7.78 13.48
CA GLU A 25 -10.89 7.72 12.99
C GLU A 25 -10.97 7.65 11.45
N ASN A 26 -10.27 8.57 10.75
CA ASN A 26 -10.21 8.58 9.28
C ASN A 26 -9.53 7.32 8.74
N PHE A 27 -8.45 6.88 9.40
CA PHE A 27 -7.73 5.67 9.03
C PHE A 27 -8.60 4.42 9.15
N LEU A 28 -9.33 4.29 10.26
CA LEU A 28 -10.24 3.17 10.49
C LEU A 28 -11.39 3.17 9.47
N GLN A 29 -11.94 4.34 9.15
CA GLN A 29 -12.98 4.49 8.14
C GLN A 29 -12.48 4.05 6.75
N TYR A 30 -11.33 4.56 6.32
CA TYR A 30 -10.75 4.21 5.03
C TYR A 30 -10.39 2.71 4.99
N TYR A 31 -9.80 2.17 6.05
CA TYR A 31 -9.50 0.75 6.17
C TYR A 31 -10.74 -0.13 6.00
N ASN A 32 -11.83 0.18 6.72
CA ASN A 32 -13.09 -0.57 6.61
C ASN A 32 -13.64 -0.50 5.18
N TYR A 33 -13.58 0.67 4.56
CA TYR A 33 -13.98 0.83 3.17
C TYR A 33 -13.16 -0.05 2.21
N LEU A 34 -11.83 -0.09 2.35
CA LEU A 34 -10.98 -0.95 1.53
C LEU A 34 -11.30 -2.43 1.74
N LYS A 35 -11.51 -2.85 3.00
CA LYS A 35 -11.83 -4.24 3.34
C LYS A 35 -13.11 -4.73 2.67
N ASP A 36 -14.11 -3.87 2.55
CA ASP A 36 -15.40 -4.20 1.94
C ASP A 36 -15.39 -4.11 0.41
N ASN A 37 -14.48 -3.31 -0.18
CA ASN A 37 -14.50 -3.00 -1.62
C ASN A 37 -13.38 -3.67 -2.43
N ILE A 38 -12.31 -4.15 -1.80
CA ILE A 38 -11.25 -4.88 -2.52
C ILE A 38 -11.76 -6.24 -2.98
N THR A 39 -11.63 -6.49 -4.28
CA THR A 39 -12.01 -7.78 -4.88
C THR A 39 -10.80 -8.71 -5.00
N PHE A 40 -10.92 -9.95 -4.57
CA PHE A 40 -9.89 -10.99 -4.75
C PHE A 40 -10.20 -11.90 -5.96
N PRO A 41 -9.18 -12.43 -6.66
CA PRO A 41 -7.74 -12.24 -6.44
C PRO A 41 -7.24 -10.86 -6.90
N CYS A 42 -6.24 -10.33 -6.20
CA CYS A 42 -5.59 -9.07 -6.54
C CYS A 42 -4.07 -9.25 -6.59
N LEU A 43 -3.46 -8.84 -7.70
CA LEU A 43 -2.00 -8.82 -7.86
C LEU A 43 -1.48 -7.40 -7.66
N LEU A 44 -0.40 -7.29 -6.89
CA LEU A 44 0.23 -6.06 -6.46
C LEU A 44 1.70 -6.02 -6.91
N THR A 45 2.24 -4.82 -7.05
CA THR A 45 3.68 -4.53 -7.26
C THR A 45 4.01 -3.25 -6.50
N GLY A 46 5.29 -3.00 -6.21
CA GLY A 46 5.69 -1.74 -5.58
C GLY A 46 5.39 -0.51 -6.44
N ILE A 47 5.04 0.59 -5.78
CA ILE A 47 4.88 1.90 -6.43
C ILE A 47 6.26 2.44 -6.81
N ASP A 48 7.18 2.46 -5.84
CA ASP A 48 8.58 2.85 -5.93
C ASP A 48 9.46 1.95 -5.04
N ASP A 49 10.76 2.20 -5.01
CA ASP A 49 11.72 1.41 -4.23
C ASP A 49 11.35 1.33 -2.73
N PHE A 50 11.48 0.11 -2.17
CA PHE A 50 11.25 -0.07 -0.74
C PHE A 50 12.43 0.48 0.08
N PRO A 51 12.24 0.84 1.36
CA PRO A 51 13.28 1.49 2.16
C PRO A 51 14.65 0.79 2.20
N TRP A 52 14.67 -0.54 2.08
CA TRP A 52 15.94 -1.30 2.04
C TRP A 52 16.66 -1.24 0.68
N GLU A 53 15.93 -0.91 -0.39
CA GLU A 53 16.39 -0.82 -1.78
C GLU A 53 17.01 0.53 -2.11
N GLU A 54 16.62 1.61 -1.42
CA GLU A 54 17.04 3.00 -1.69
C GLU A 54 18.56 3.15 -1.82
N ARG A 55 19.33 2.56 -0.91
CA ARG A 55 20.80 2.60 -0.95
C ARG A 55 21.39 1.93 -2.20
N TYR A 56 20.68 1.01 -2.84
CA TYR A 56 21.11 0.34 -4.06
C TYR A 56 20.58 1.02 -5.32
N VAL A 57 19.35 1.55 -5.27
CA VAL A 57 18.70 2.25 -6.40
C VAL A 57 19.28 3.65 -6.58
N PHE A 58 19.38 4.43 -5.50
CA PHE A 58 19.89 5.81 -5.51
C PHE A 58 21.30 5.92 -4.93
N GLY A 59 21.61 5.15 -3.88
CA GLY A 59 22.88 5.26 -3.15
C GLY A 59 24.12 4.68 -3.85
N GLY A 60 23.97 4.10 -5.05
CA GLY A 60 25.09 3.59 -5.86
C GLY A 60 25.83 2.38 -5.27
N GLN A 61 25.20 1.66 -4.32
CA GLN A 61 25.79 0.47 -3.70
C GLN A 61 25.95 -0.70 -4.68
N ASN A 62 26.60 -1.76 -4.21
CA ASN A 62 26.96 -2.91 -5.05
C ASN A 62 25.72 -3.65 -5.60
N GLN A 63 25.53 -3.58 -6.91
CA GLN A 63 24.41 -4.23 -7.61
C GLN A 63 24.40 -5.76 -7.47
N LYS A 64 25.56 -6.42 -7.33
CA LYS A 64 25.59 -7.88 -7.11
C LYS A 64 25.10 -8.26 -5.72
N GLU A 65 25.23 -7.37 -4.75
CA GLU A 65 24.70 -7.54 -3.41
C GLU A 65 23.19 -7.33 -3.40
N TYR A 66 22.71 -6.28 -4.08
CA TYR A 66 21.29 -6.02 -4.29
C TYR A 66 20.56 -7.24 -4.86
N GLU A 67 21.08 -7.83 -5.95
CA GLU A 67 20.52 -9.03 -6.58
C GLU A 67 20.52 -10.26 -5.66
N LYS A 68 21.43 -10.34 -4.68
CA LYS A 68 21.40 -11.41 -3.67
C LYS A 68 20.32 -11.14 -2.64
N LEU A 69 20.19 -9.90 -2.17
CA LEU A 69 19.21 -9.51 -1.17
C LEU A 69 17.78 -9.60 -1.70
N LYS A 70 17.52 -9.25 -2.97
CA LYS A 70 16.20 -9.43 -3.62
C LYS A 70 15.68 -10.87 -3.58
N LYS A 71 16.57 -11.87 -3.48
CA LYS A 71 16.14 -13.26 -3.33
C LYS A 71 15.51 -13.53 -1.97
N ILE A 72 15.86 -12.74 -0.95
CA ILE A 72 15.44 -12.92 0.44
C ILE A 72 14.37 -11.90 0.82
N ASN A 73 14.58 -10.64 0.47
CA ASN A 73 13.72 -9.51 0.74
C ASN A 73 12.69 -9.29 -0.39
N PRO A 74 11.53 -8.66 -0.09
CA PRO A 74 10.61 -8.22 -1.12
C PRO A 74 11.20 -7.05 -1.90
N SER A 75 10.98 -6.98 -3.20
CA SER A 75 11.41 -5.84 -4.05
C SER A 75 10.21 -5.14 -4.66
N TYR A 76 10.29 -3.84 -4.90
CA TYR A 76 9.25 -3.08 -5.59
C TYR A 76 8.94 -3.60 -7.01
N THR A 77 9.92 -4.30 -7.60
CA THR A 77 9.81 -4.95 -8.91
C THR A 77 9.19 -6.34 -8.88
N ASP A 78 8.93 -6.90 -7.70
CA ASP A 78 8.27 -8.19 -7.56
C ASP A 78 6.76 -8.05 -7.77
N VAL A 79 6.13 -9.14 -8.24
CA VAL A 79 4.67 -9.27 -8.26
C VAL A 79 4.23 -10.11 -7.06
N PHE A 80 3.24 -9.62 -6.34
CA PHE A 80 2.69 -10.24 -5.15
C PHE A 80 1.20 -10.53 -5.29
N GLU A 81 0.75 -11.65 -4.73
CA GLU A 81 -0.67 -11.93 -4.49
C GLU A 81 -1.07 -11.30 -3.15
N PHE A 82 -2.11 -10.47 -3.16
CA PHE A 82 -2.70 -9.91 -1.94
C PHE A 82 -3.46 -11.04 -1.22
N ILE A 83 -3.03 -11.38 0.01
CA ILE A 83 -3.68 -12.41 0.83
C ILE A 83 -4.76 -11.82 1.73
N LYS A 84 -4.37 -10.87 2.60
CA LYS A 84 -5.26 -10.26 3.58
C LYS A 84 -4.66 -9.00 4.19
N PHE A 85 -5.52 -8.13 4.70
CA PHE A 85 -5.11 -7.08 5.63
C PHE A 85 -4.58 -7.72 6.92
N LEU A 86 -3.57 -7.08 7.53
CA LEU A 86 -3.22 -7.38 8.92
C LEU A 86 -4.21 -6.66 9.84
N GLU A 87 -4.43 -7.24 11.02
CA GLU A 87 -5.32 -6.62 12.01
C GLU A 87 -4.64 -5.38 12.58
N ILE A 88 -5.42 -4.32 12.75
CA ILE A 88 -5.02 -3.09 13.41
C ILE A 88 -5.56 -3.21 14.84
N ASP A 89 -4.72 -2.91 15.84
CA ASP A 89 -5.23 -2.68 17.19
C ASP A 89 -5.83 -1.27 17.23
N ASP A 90 -7.07 -1.14 17.69
CA ASP A 90 -7.82 0.14 17.66
C ASP A 90 -7.10 1.29 18.39
N ASP A 91 -6.13 0.98 19.27
CA ASP A 91 -5.31 1.93 20.02
C ASP A 91 -4.01 2.37 19.30
N GLU A 92 -3.71 1.81 18.12
CA GLU A 92 -2.49 2.09 17.32
C GLU A 92 -2.80 2.34 15.82
N ALA A 93 -4.04 2.70 15.50
CA ALA A 93 -4.45 2.97 14.12
C ALA A 93 -3.98 4.35 13.66
N GLY A 94 -2.99 4.45 12.75
CA GLY A 94 -2.73 5.72 12.03
C GLY A 94 -1.26 6.15 11.88
N ASP A 95 -0.35 5.67 12.74
CA ASP A 95 1.01 6.24 12.78
C ASP A 95 2.01 5.70 11.72
N ASP A 96 1.79 4.50 11.14
CA ASP A 96 2.85 3.79 10.39
C ASP A 96 2.48 3.23 8.99
N ASP A 97 1.22 3.35 8.51
CA ASP A 97 0.61 2.71 7.30
C ASP A 97 -0.25 1.46 7.61
N LEU A 98 -1.12 1.10 6.66
CA LEU A 98 -1.94 -0.11 6.68
C LEU A 98 -1.12 -1.30 6.16
N PHE A 99 -0.76 -2.23 7.03
CA PHE A 99 0.01 -3.40 6.59
C PHE A 99 -0.86 -4.53 6.03
N VAL A 100 -0.37 -5.15 4.97
CA VAL A 100 -0.99 -6.28 4.30
C VAL A 100 -0.05 -7.47 4.22
N LYS A 101 -0.62 -8.68 4.33
CA LYS A 101 0.07 -9.91 4.04
C LYS A 101 0.00 -10.20 2.56
N VAL A 102 1.16 -10.38 1.93
CA VAL A 102 1.29 -10.66 0.50
C VAL A 102 2.18 -11.86 0.24
N LYS A 103 1.98 -12.54 -0.88
CA LYS A 103 2.81 -13.68 -1.30
C LYS A 103 3.43 -13.42 -2.66
N ARG A 104 4.76 -13.40 -2.71
CA ARG A 104 5.50 -13.21 -3.95
C ARG A 104 5.21 -14.35 -4.93
N VAL A 105 4.89 -13.99 -6.17
CA VAL A 105 4.42 -14.97 -7.18
C VAL A 105 5.53 -15.93 -7.58
N SER A 106 6.78 -15.45 -7.70
CA SER A 106 7.92 -16.20 -8.25
C SER A 106 8.39 -17.35 -7.36
N ASP A 107 8.44 -17.16 -6.03
CA ASP A 107 9.00 -18.14 -5.10
C ASP A 107 8.11 -18.44 -3.88
N LYS A 108 6.89 -17.87 -3.85
CA LYS A 108 5.86 -18.10 -2.83
C LYS A 108 6.25 -17.65 -1.42
N LYS A 109 7.31 -16.85 -1.26
CA LYS A 109 7.61 -16.21 0.03
C LYS A 109 6.52 -15.23 0.43
N VAL A 110 6.28 -15.14 1.72
CA VAL A 110 5.24 -14.29 2.32
C VAL A 110 5.91 -13.12 3.03
N PHE A 111 5.34 -11.94 2.86
CA PHE A 111 5.84 -10.70 3.42
C PHE A 111 4.68 -9.88 3.98
N ASP A 112 5.01 -9.04 4.95
CA ASP A 112 4.13 -8.00 5.47
C ASP A 112 4.67 -6.67 4.94
N LEU A 113 3.84 -5.94 4.21
CA LEU A 113 4.21 -4.71 3.50
C LEU A 113 3.17 -3.63 3.76
N GLY A 114 3.61 -2.38 3.85
CA GLY A 114 2.72 -1.22 3.85
C GLY A 114 1.93 -1.16 2.56
N LEU A 115 0.63 -0.91 2.67
CA LEU A 115 -0.27 -0.86 1.52
C LEU A 115 -0.01 0.38 0.68
N SER A 116 0.39 1.49 1.29
CA SER A 116 0.76 2.72 0.57
C SER A 116 1.96 2.53 -0.36
N TRP A 117 2.78 1.50 -0.13
CA TRP A 117 3.93 1.19 -1.00
C TRP A 117 3.56 0.35 -2.21
N LEU A 118 2.31 -0.09 -2.32
CA LEU A 118 1.85 -1.08 -3.29
C LEU A 118 0.76 -0.51 -4.21
N LYS A 119 0.80 -0.92 -5.48
CA LYS A 119 -0.26 -0.68 -6.46
C LYS A 119 -0.71 -1.96 -7.11
N CYS A 120 -1.94 -1.97 -7.62
CA CYS A 120 -2.42 -3.09 -8.41
C CYS A 120 -1.67 -3.20 -9.75
N THR A 121 -1.36 -4.41 -10.19
CA THR A 121 -0.74 -4.62 -11.51
C THR A 121 -1.72 -4.42 -12.67
N ASP A 122 -3.02 -4.59 -12.43
CA ASP A 122 -4.08 -4.38 -13.44
C ASP A 122 -4.70 -3.00 -13.30
N SER A 123 -4.25 -2.05 -14.12
CA SER A 123 -4.74 -0.67 -14.13
C SER A 123 -6.19 -0.49 -14.58
N LYS A 124 -6.83 -1.54 -15.09
CA LYS A 124 -8.26 -1.53 -15.44
C LYS A 124 -9.15 -2.05 -14.32
N SER A 125 -8.56 -2.64 -13.28
CA SER A 125 -9.30 -3.14 -12.13
C SER A 125 -9.79 -2.00 -11.24
N LYS A 126 -10.92 -2.20 -10.55
CA LYS A 126 -11.38 -1.26 -9.52
C LYS A 126 -10.36 -1.14 -8.38
N ASN A 127 -9.69 -2.24 -8.05
CA ASN A 127 -8.65 -2.26 -7.02
C ASN A 127 -7.49 -1.31 -7.32
N TYR A 128 -7.15 -1.11 -8.60
CA TYR A 128 -6.12 -0.13 -8.95
C TYR A 128 -6.45 1.26 -8.41
N GLN A 129 -7.66 1.73 -8.70
CA GLN A 129 -8.11 3.04 -8.23
C GLN A 129 -8.19 3.09 -6.70
N LEU A 130 -8.76 2.06 -6.06
CA LEU A 130 -8.90 2.03 -4.59
C LEU A 130 -7.54 2.10 -3.87
N LEU A 131 -6.54 1.37 -4.37
CA LEU A 131 -5.22 1.34 -3.75
C LEU A 131 -4.40 2.58 -4.09
N ASP A 132 -4.55 3.13 -5.30
CA ASP A 132 -3.93 4.40 -5.69
C ASP A 132 -4.47 5.57 -4.85
N ASP A 133 -5.80 5.62 -4.65
CA ASP A 133 -6.45 6.63 -3.81
C ASP A 133 -5.98 6.55 -2.35
N PHE A 134 -5.84 5.33 -1.80
CA PHE A 134 -5.30 5.13 -0.45
C PHE A 134 -3.84 5.58 -0.33
N ALA A 135 -2.97 5.18 -1.27
CA ALA A 135 -1.56 5.56 -1.25
C ALA A 135 -1.38 7.08 -1.35
N VAL A 136 -2.18 7.75 -2.19
CA VAL A 136 -2.16 9.21 -2.30
C VAL A 136 -2.65 9.88 -1.02
N TRP A 137 -3.70 9.37 -0.40
CA TRP A 137 -4.18 9.89 0.88
C TRP A 137 -3.10 9.77 1.96
N GLN A 138 -2.57 8.56 2.17
CA GLN A 138 -1.57 8.27 3.21
C GLN A 138 -0.27 9.08 3.08
N CYS A 139 0.11 9.48 1.87
CA CYS A 139 1.36 10.23 1.65
C CYS A 139 1.21 11.76 1.67
N ASN A 140 -0.01 12.30 1.57
CA ASN A 140 -0.23 13.74 1.43
C ASN A 140 -1.01 14.37 2.58
N TYR A 141 -1.62 13.57 3.44
CA TYR A 141 -2.36 13.98 4.62
C TYR A 141 -1.72 13.31 5.83
#